data_AF-A0A367IDR4-F1
#
_entry.id   AF-A0A367IDR4-F1
#
_cell.length_a   1.000
_cell.length_b   1.000
_cell.length_c   1.000
_cell.angle_alpha   90.00
_cell.angle_beta   90.00
_cell.angle_gamma   90.00
#
_symmetry.space_group_name_H-M   'P 1'
#
loop_
_entity.id
_entity.type
_entity.pdbx_description
1 polymer ?
#
loop_
_entity_poly.entity_id
_entity_poly.type
_entity_poly.pdbx_seq_one_letter_code
_entity_poly.pdbx_strand_id
1 'polypeptide(L)'
;MGLEVGPDGKLWYVDSQNNLVIRIDPYDDSDYDEVRDSMDAYPNNSLLWSDNDGDGFADQQGTDISDDCPEIAGSSILGSLGCTDSDGDSWADANDEYPLDETQWVDSDGDGYGDNQTGIDPDRCPSVAGYSEFDRMGCPDADEDGYSDPSGDWNVEDGADAFPTKDTQWKDSDSDGFGDNPSPAYLSDDCPSVSGSSTQDLLGCTDSDSDGWSDEGDAFNDDPSQWLDSDSDGYGDNPGPASMPDYCPNEWGNSTFSLLGCPDSDGDGWSDIEDSHPDINQLWSDDDGDGYADQEGTEQSDDCPEVFGTSSQDRVGCIDSDGDGWSDEGDYYPSDSSRHSKSLLPTIVILASLVLVASVAAYVVMRKQ
;
A
#
# COMPACT_ATOMS: atom_id res chain seq x y z
N MET A 1 -88.06 -66.12 3.35
CA MET A 1 -87.91 -64.87 2.57
C MET A 1 -88.39 -63.74 3.45
N GLY A 2 -87.49 -62.90 3.92
CA GLY A 2 -87.81 -61.79 4.82
C GLY A 2 -86.64 -60.83 4.96
N LEU A 3 -86.93 -59.62 5.42
CA LEU A 3 -85.93 -58.66 5.85
C LEU A 3 -85.54 -58.95 7.30
N GLU A 4 -84.26 -59.09 7.56
CA GLU A 4 -83.71 -59.32 8.90
C GLU A 4 -82.67 -58.24 9.20
N VAL A 5 -82.59 -57.80 10.46
CA VAL A 5 -81.49 -56.96 10.93
C VAL A 5 -80.35 -57.90 11.34
N GLY A 6 -79.26 -57.85 10.59
CA GLY A 6 -78.08 -58.68 10.80
C GLY A 6 -77.13 -58.10 11.86
N PRO A 7 -75.91 -58.64 11.97
CA PRO A 7 -74.84 -58.06 12.77
C PRO A 7 -74.63 -56.57 12.44
N ASP A 8 -74.24 -55.78 13.43
CA ASP A 8 -73.93 -54.34 13.31
C ASP A 8 -75.11 -53.46 12.85
N GLY A 9 -76.34 -53.98 12.96
CA GLY A 9 -77.56 -53.23 12.69
C GLY A 9 -77.93 -53.05 11.21
N LYS A 10 -77.20 -53.72 10.30
CA LYS A 10 -77.42 -53.62 8.85
C LYS A 10 -78.63 -54.46 8.41
N LEU A 11 -79.33 -54.03 7.34
CA LEU A 11 -80.52 -54.72 6.83
C LEU A 11 -80.13 -55.78 5.81
N TRP A 12 -80.70 -56.98 5.91
CA TRP A 12 -80.41 -58.11 5.03
C TRP A 12 -81.71 -58.71 4.48
N TYR A 13 -81.70 -59.09 3.20
CA TYR A 13 -82.71 -59.95 2.61
C TYR A 13 -82.25 -61.40 2.69
N VAL A 14 -83.01 -62.24 3.41
CA VAL A 14 -82.71 -63.67 3.61
C VAL A 14 -83.77 -64.53 2.92
N ASP A 15 -83.33 -65.36 1.98
CA ASP A 15 -84.14 -66.37 1.31
C ASP A 15 -83.59 -67.78 1.57
N SER A 16 -84.16 -68.41 2.58
CA SER A 16 -83.83 -69.79 2.99
C SER A 16 -84.20 -70.86 1.97
N GLN A 17 -85.05 -70.58 0.96
CA GLN A 17 -85.44 -71.56 -0.06
C GLN A 17 -84.44 -71.60 -1.21
N ASN A 18 -83.83 -70.45 -1.52
CA ASN A 18 -82.82 -70.32 -2.58
C ASN A 18 -81.38 -70.21 -2.04
N ASN A 19 -81.19 -70.32 -0.72
CA ASN A 19 -79.90 -70.18 -0.04
C ASN A 19 -79.20 -68.85 -0.37
N LEU A 20 -79.97 -67.76 -0.40
CA LEU A 20 -79.54 -66.43 -0.79
C LEU A 20 -79.64 -65.47 0.40
N VAL A 21 -78.57 -64.72 0.66
CA VAL A 21 -78.50 -63.67 1.67
C VAL A 21 -77.87 -62.45 1.02
N ILE A 22 -78.60 -61.33 0.97
CA ILE A 22 -78.15 -60.08 0.33
C ILE A 22 -78.18 -58.96 1.37
N ARG A 23 -77.08 -58.22 1.52
CA ARG A 23 -77.05 -56.96 2.29
C ARG A 23 -77.86 -55.91 1.52
N ILE A 24 -78.84 -55.31 2.16
CA ILE A 24 -79.59 -54.18 1.60
C ILE A 24 -79.02 -52.92 2.24
N ASP A 25 -78.07 -52.30 1.56
CA ASP A 25 -77.66 -50.95 1.88
C ASP A 25 -78.68 -50.02 1.21
N PRO A 26 -79.38 -49.16 1.97
CA PRO A 26 -80.39 -48.26 1.41
C PRO A 26 -79.79 -47.19 0.48
N TYR A 27 -78.49 -47.21 0.30
CA TYR A 27 -77.60 -46.08 0.16
C TYR A 27 -76.33 -46.55 -0.56
N ASP A 28 -75.97 -45.91 -1.68
CA ASP A 28 -74.80 -46.29 -2.48
C ASP A 28 -73.49 -46.04 -1.69
N ASP A 29 -72.61 -47.05 -1.73
CA ASP A 29 -71.28 -47.13 -1.11
C ASP A 29 -70.43 -47.89 -2.13
N SER A 30 -69.68 -47.14 -2.93
CA SER A 30 -69.09 -47.60 -4.19
C SER A 30 -67.79 -48.38 -3.99
N ASP A 31 -67.02 -48.07 -2.95
CA ASP A 31 -65.75 -48.70 -2.62
C ASP A 31 -65.79 -49.60 -1.37
N TYR A 32 -66.92 -49.62 -0.66
CA TYR A 32 -67.23 -50.51 0.47
C TYR A 32 -66.42 -50.24 1.73
N ASP A 33 -66.08 -48.99 2.00
CA ASP A 33 -65.37 -48.55 3.22
C ASP A 33 -66.30 -48.25 4.42
N GLU A 34 -67.60 -48.47 4.23
CA GLU A 34 -68.69 -48.23 5.19
C GLU A 34 -69.13 -46.77 5.35
N VAL A 35 -68.55 -45.84 4.57
CA VAL A 35 -69.03 -44.48 4.37
C VAL A 35 -69.88 -44.46 3.10
N ARG A 36 -70.94 -43.66 3.10
CA ARG A 36 -71.86 -43.60 1.96
C ARG A 36 -71.36 -42.56 0.97
N ASP A 37 -71.38 -42.84 -0.34
CA ASP A 37 -70.97 -41.94 -1.44
C ASP A 37 -71.38 -40.47 -1.29
N SER A 38 -72.53 -40.16 -0.68
CA SER A 38 -73.02 -38.78 -0.48
C SER A 38 -72.35 -38.01 0.66
N MET A 39 -71.60 -38.70 1.52
CA MET A 39 -70.89 -38.18 2.69
C MET A 39 -69.39 -38.50 2.63
N ASP A 40 -68.97 -39.16 1.57
CA ASP A 40 -67.62 -39.63 1.33
C ASP A 40 -66.93 -38.63 0.40
N ALA A 41 -65.81 -38.06 0.85
CA ALA A 41 -65.00 -37.15 0.05
C ALA A 41 -64.27 -37.88 -1.10
N TYR A 42 -64.04 -39.18 -0.96
CA TYR A 42 -63.33 -40.04 -1.92
C TYR A 42 -64.11 -41.33 -2.26
N PRO A 43 -65.31 -41.26 -2.90
CA PRO A 43 -66.24 -42.40 -3.09
C PRO A 43 -65.75 -43.60 -3.92
N ASN A 44 -64.49 -43.63 -4.36
CA ASN A 44 -63.93 -44.73 -5.14
C ASN A 44 -62.59 -45.21 -4.55
N ASN A 45 -62.22 -44.77 -3.35
CA ASN A 45 -61.00 -45.13 -2.68
C ASN A 45 -61.30 -45.63 -1.26
N SER A 46 -61.36 -46.94 -1.08
CA SER A 46 -61.75 -47.56 0.19
C SER A 46 -60.80 -47.36 1.38
N LEU A 47 -59.76 -46.55 1.23
CA LEU A 47 -58.85 -46.16 2.31
C LEU A 47 -59.13 -44.74 2.83
N LEU A 48 -59.89 -43.93 2.11
CA LEU A 48 -60.07 -42.50 2.35
C LEU A 48 -61.56 -42.16 2.25
N TRP A 49 -62.06 -41.33 3.16
CA TRP A 49 -63.48 -40.98 3.21
C TRP A 49 -63.79 -39.55 3.65
N SER A 50 -62.81 -38.81 4.17
CA SER A 50 -62.99 -37.47 4.74
C SER A 50 -61.86 -36.52 4.33
N ASP A 51 -62.24 -35.28 4.08
CA ASP A 51 -61.43 -34.09 3.79
C ASP A 51 -62.18 -32.94 4.49
N ASN A 52 -61.79 -32.66 5.72
CA ASN A 52 -62.60 -31.86 6.64
C ASN A 52 -62.49 -30.35 6.39
N ASP A 53 -61.34 -29.89 5.91
CA ASP A 53 -61.10 -28.48 5.57
C ASP A 53 -61.24 -28.18 4.06
N GLY A 54 -61.36 -29.22 3.22
CA GLY A 54 -61.76 -29.14 1.82
C GLY A 54 -60.62 -28.75 0.89
N ASP A 55 -59.37 -29.01 1.28
CA ASP A 55 -58.18 -28.63 0.51
C ASP A 55 -57.73 -29.69 -0.50
N GLY A 56 -58.33 -30.89 -0.42
CA GLY A 56 -58.07 -32.01 -1.31
C GLY A 56 -57.12 -33.06 -0.76
N PHE A 57 -56.57 -32.88 0.44
CA PHE A 57 -55.86 -33.90 1.20
C PHE A 57 -56.82 -34.59 2.19
N ALA A 58 -56.60 -35.89 2.41
CA ALA A 58 -57.53 -36.71 3.15
C ALA A 58 -57.11 -36.85 4.61
N ASP A 59 -58.03 -36.69 5.56
CA ASP A 59 -57.72 -36.75 7.01
C ASP A 59 -57.18 -38.14 7.45
N GLN A 60 -57.41 -39.17 6.64
CA GLN A 60 -57.02 -40.54 6.95
C GLN A 60 -55.53 -40.75 6.70
N GLN A 61 -54.86 -41.31 7.70
CA GLN A 61 -53.42 -41.56 7.68
C GLN A 61 -53.05 -42.83 6.90
N GLY A 62 -51.87 -42.82 6.27
CA GLY A 62 -51.26 -44.00 5.64
C GLY A 62 -51.41 -44.08 4.12
N THR A 63 -51.74 -42.97 3.46
CA THR A 63 -51.77 -42.84 2.00
C THR A 63 -50.89 -41.66 1.54
N ASP A 64 -50.62 -41.58 0.24
CA ASP A 64 -49.81 -40.51 -0.35
C ASP A 64 -50.53 -39.14 -0.39
N ILE A 65 -51.81 -39.07 0.00
CA ILE A 65 -52.59 -37.83 0.13
C ILE A 65 -53.12 -37.65 1.55
N SER A 66 -52.50 -38.31 2.53
CA SER A 66 -52.88 -38.17 3.93
C SER A 66 -52.47 -36.80 4.45
N ASP A 67 -53.45 -36.01 4.87
CA ASP A 67 -53.24 -34.68 5.41
C ASP A 67 -52.61 -34.72 6.81
N ASP A 68 -51.53 -33.97 6.99
CA ASP A 68 -50.85 -33.75 8.27
C ASP A 68 -51.51 -32.61 9.08
N CYS A 69 -52.35 -31.78 8.44
CA CYS A 69 -53.10 -30.68 9.02
C CYS A 69 -54.64 -30.72 8.79
N PRO A 70 -55.37 -31.79 9.20
CA PRO A 70 -56.81 -32.05 8.85
C PRO A 70 -57.88 -30.99 9.21
N GLU A 71 -57.50 -29.89 9.84
CA GLU A 71 -58.40 -28.83 10.28
C GLU A 71 -57.99 -27.45 9.72
N ILE A 72 -56.91 -27.39 8.92
CA ILE A 72 -56.31 -26.17 8.40
C ILE A 72 -55.97 -26.40 6.93
N ALA A 73 -56.87 -25.94 6.05
CA ALA A 73 -56.68 -26.04 4.62
C ALA A 73 -55.32 -25.50 4.19
N GLY A 74 -54.58 -26.31 3.44
CA GLY A 74 -53.26 -26.01 2.94
C GLY A 74 -53.03 -26.44 1.50
N SER A 75 -51.82 -26.18 1.00
CA SER A 75 -51.42 -26.56 -0.37
C SER A 75 -50.06 -27.22 -0.46
N SER A 76 -49.35 -27.34 0.67
CA SER A 76 -48.03 -27.96 0.73
C SER A 76 -48.08 -29.41 0.28
N ILE A 77 -47.05 -29.81 -0.47
CA ILE A 77 -46.83 -31.19 -0.93
C ILE A 77 -45.46 -31.75 -0.49
N LEU A 78 -44.62 -30.91 0.12
CA LEU A 78 -43.32 -31.24 0.72
C LEU A 78 -43.33 -30.84 2.21
N GLY A 79 -42.58 -31.57 3.04
CA GLY A 79 -42.68 -31.40 4.49
C GLY A 79 -43.98 -32.01 5.03
N SER A 80 -44.74 -31.25 5.82
CA SER A 80 -46.06 -31.63 6.31
C SER A 80 -47.13 -31.45 5.23
N LEU A 81 -47.65 -32.55 4.69
CA LEU A 81 -48.58 -32.59 3.56
C LEU A 81 -49.95 -31.98 3.92
N GLY A 82 -50.54 -31.15 3.05
CA GLY A 82 -51.86 -30.53 3.29
C GLY A 82 -51.86 -29.39 4.31
N CYS A 83 -50.69 -28.98 4.79
CA CYS A 83 -50.56 -27.83 5.66
C CYS A 83 -50.42 -26.50 4.88
N THR A 84 -50.57 -25.38 5.59
CA THR A 84 -50.40 -24.03 5.05
C THR A 84 -49.03 -23.86 4.39
N ASP A 85 -49.04 -23.30 3.18
CA ASP A 85 -47.91 -22.97 2.31
C ASP A 85 -48.16 -21.53 1.84
N SER A 86 -47.48 -20.59 2.48
CA SER A 86 -47.78 -19.16 2.41
C SER A 86 -47.24 -18.47 1.16
N ASP A 87 -46.15 -18.98 0.59
CA ASP A 87 -45.50 -18.44 -0.62
C ASP A 87 -45.70 -19.32 -1.87
N GLY A 88 -46.17 -20.55 -1.72
CA GLY A 88 -46.56 -21.42 -2.82
C GLY A 88 -45.40 -22.21 -3.41
N ASP A 89 -44.32 -22.40 -2.67
CA ASP A 89 -43.11 -23.09 -3.11
C ASP A 89 -43.22 -24.62 -3.02
N SER A 90 -44.32 -25.12 -2.44
CA SER A 90 -44.68 -26.51 -2.15
C SER A 90 -44.28 -27.05 -0.78
N TRP A 91 -43.45 -26.37 0.00
CA TRP A 91 -43.14 -26.72 1.38
C TRP A 91 -44.19 -26.14 2.33
N ALA A 92 -44.44 -26.85 3.42
CA ALA A 92 -45.29 -26.31 4.48
C ALA A 92 -44.54 -25.26 5.29
N ASP A 93 -45.21 -24.18 5.70
CA ASP A 93 -44.65 -23.09 6.52
C ASP A 93 -43.93 -23.58 7.79
N ALA A 94 -44.30 -24.74 8.33
CA ALA A 94 -43.70 -25.32 9.53
C ALA A 94 -42.38 -26.08 9.27
N ASN A 95 -42.07 -26.37 8.00
CA ASN A 95 -40.87 -27.08 7.53
C ASN A 95 -40.03 -26.24 6.57
N ASP A 96 -40.50 -25.05 6.27
CA ASP A 96 -39.85 -24.07 5.43
C ASP A 96 -39.14 -23.05 6.32
N GLU A 97 -37.84 -22.85 6.12
CA GLU A 97 -37.08 -21.84 6.88
C GLU A 97 -37.28 -20.40 6.35
N TYR A 98 -37.87 -20.26 5.16
CA TYR A 98 -38.24 -19.01 4.52
C TYR A 98 -39.72 -19.00 4.06
N PRO A 99 -40.73 -19.09 4.96
CA PRO A 99 -42.15 -19.26 4.58
C PRO A 99 -42.82 -18.13 3.77
N LEU A 100 -42.07 -17.11 3.37
CA LEU A 100 -42.55 -15.96 2.60
C LEU A 100 -41.71 -15.72 1.34
N ASP A 101 -40.75 -16.59 1.02
CA ASP A 101 -39.89 -16.51 -0.15
C ASP A 101 -39.99 -17.81 -0.94
N GLU A 102 -40.81 -17.78 -2.01
CA GLU A 102 -41.08 -18.94 -2.87
C GLU A 102 -39.83 -19.56 -3.54
N THR A 103 -38.66 -18.94 -3.37
CA THR A 103 -37.41 -19.33 -3.99
C THR A 103 -36.43 -20.01 -3.04
N GLN A 104 -36.69 -19.99 -1.72
CA GLN A 104 -35.83 -20.57 -0.69
C GLN A 104 -36.67 -21.36 0.31
N TRP A 105 -36.16 -22.49 0.83
CA TRP A 105 -36.90 -23.32 1.79
C TRP A 105 -36.04 -24.00 2.85
N VAL A 106 -34.72 -24.05 2.64
CA VAL A 106 -33.76 -24.71 3.54
C VAL A 106 -32.57 -23.79 3.74
N ASP A 107 -32.11 -23.73 4.99
CA ASP A 107 -30.85 -23.15 5.44
C ASP A 107 -30.07 -24.26 6.17
N SER A 108 -29.06 -24.83 5.53
CA SER A 108 -28.38 -26.02 6.04
C SER A 108 -27.42 -25.73 7.20
N ASP A 109 -26.86 -24.52 7.29
CA ASP A 109 -25.87 -24.16 8.31
C ASP A 109 -26.34 -23.10 9.31
N GLY A 110 -27.52 -22.54 9.10
CA GLY A 110 -28.25 -21.69 10.04
C GLY A 110 -27.75 -20.25 10.04
N ASP A 111 -27.19 -19.77 8.93
CA ASP A 111 -26.64 -18.42 8.82
C ASP A 111 -27.65 -17.37 8.35
N GLY A 112 -28.82 -17.82 7.91
CA GLY A 112 -29.90 -16.96 7.44
C GLY A 112 -29.97 -16.78 5.93
N TYR A 113 -29.12 -17.42 5.14
CA TYR A 113 -29.19 -17.46 3.68
C TYR A 113 -29.66 -18.83 3.15
N GLY A 114 -30.52 -18.82 2.13
CA GLY A 114 -31.15 -20.05 1.64
C GLY A 114 -30.27 -20.83 0.67
N ASP A 115 -30.24 -22.16 0.81
CA ASP A 115 -29.36 -23.05 0.05
C ASP A 115 -29.63 -23.10 -1.48
N ASN A 116 -30.84 -22.74 -1.91
CA ASN A 116 -31.24 -22.90 -3.30
C ASN A 116 -30.55 -21.87 -4.19
N GLN A 117 -29.47 -22.29 -4.85
CA GLN A 117 -28.65 -21.47 -5.77
C GLN A 117 -29.40 -20.79 -6.90
N THR A 118 -30.64 -21.22 -7.20
CA THR A 118 -31.47 -20.62 -8.25
C THR A 118 -32.47 -19.60 -7.72
N GLY A 119 -32.58 -19.47 -6.39
CA GLY A 119 -33.46 -18.52 -5.74
C GLY A 119 -32.86 -17.13 -5.59
N ILE A 120 -33.59 -16.28 -4.88
CA ILE A 120 -33.17 -14.92 -4.52
C ILE A 120 -32.14 -15.04 -3.41
N ASP A 121 -31.10 -14.20 -3.50
CA ASP A 121 -30.08 -14.04 -2.46
C ASP A 121 -29.58 -15.38 -1.86
N PRO A 122 -29.17 -16.34 -2.72
CA PRO A 122 -28.84 -17.67 -2.26
C PRO A 122 -27.53 -17.68 -1.50
N ASP A 123 -27.44 -18.55 -0.51
CA ASP A 123 -26.19 -18.83 0.18
C ASP A 123 -25.16 -19.41 -0.79
N ARG A 124 -24.02 -18.76 -0.94
CA ARG A 124 -22.92 -19.19 -1.80
C ARG A 124 -21.99 -20.17 -1.09
N CYS A 125 -22.18 -20.39 0.20
CA CYS A 125 -21.51 -21.36 1.05
C CYS A 125 -22.46 -22.25 1.89
N PRO A 126 -23.39 -23.05 1.29
CA PRO A 126 -24.49 -23.82 1.95
C PRO A 126 -24.15 -24.85 3.05
N SER A 127 -22.92 -24.89 3.52
CA SER A 127 -22.46 -25.87 4.51
C SER A 127 -21.51 -25.26 5.53
N VAL A 128 -21.27 -23.95 5.45
CA VAL A 128 -20.34 -23.21 6.28
C VAL A 128 -20.95 -21.84 6.55
N ALA A 129 -21.54 -21.71 7.73
CA ALA A 129 -22.19 -20.48 8.15
C ALA A 129 -21.31 -19.24 7.95
N GLY A 130 -21.88 -18.23 7.31
CA GLY A 130 -21.23 -16.99 6.96
C GLY A 130 -22.18 -15.80 6.95
N TYR A 131 -21.64 -14.60 6.88
CA TYR A 131 -22.46 -13.37 6.99
C TYR A 131 -22.04 -12.29 5.98
N SER A 132 -21.28 -12.64 4.94
CA SER A 132 -20.99 -11.72 3.84
C SER A 132 -22.28 -11.32 3.09
N GLU A 133 -22.33 -10.08 2.63
CA GLU A 133 -23.52 -9.47 2.02
C GLU A 133 -23.32 -8.99 0.58
N PHE A 134 -22.09 -8.69 0.16
CA PHE A 134 -21.83 -7.93 -1.08
C PHE A 134 -21.35 -8.77 -2.26
N ASP A 135 -20.53 -9.80 -2.04
CA ASP A 135 -19.98 -10.65 -3.10
C ASP A 135 -20.63 -12.04 -3.12
N ARG A 136 -20.16 -12.97 -2.28
CA ARG A 136 -20.69 -14.30 -2.11
C ARG A 136 -21.49 -14.30 -0.83
N MET A 137 -22.78 -14.07 -0.93
CA MET A 137 -23.67 -14.01 0.22
C MET A 137 -23.64 -15.33 1.04
N GLY A 138 -23.68 -15.26 2.38
CA GLY A 138 -23.65 -16.44 3.27
C GLY A 138 -22.29 -17.14 3.39
N CYS A 139 -21.21 -16.52 2.88
CA CYS A 139 -19.86 -17.05 3.08
C CYS A 139 -19.17 -16.44 4.31
N PRO A 140 -18.14 -17.11 4.86
CA PRO A 140 -17.36 -16.55 5.96
C PRO A 140 -16.82 -15.15 5.62
N ASP A 141 -16.97 -14.23 6.56
CA ASP A 141 -16.50 -12.84 6.52
C ASP A 141 -15.97 -12.55 7.93
N ALA A 142 -14.65 -12.47 8.07
CA ALA A 142 -14.01 -12.47 9.37
C ALA A 142 -13.92 -11.10 10.04
N ASP A 143 -14.10 -10.00 9.30
CA ASP A 143 -14.09 -8.63 9.84
C ASP A 143 -15.41 -7.87 9.71
N GLU A 144 -16.42 -8.51 9.14
CA GLU A 144 -17.80 -8.02 9.05
C GLU A 144 -17.93 -6.76 8.18
N ASP A 145 -17.07 -6.62 7.15
CA ASP A 145 -17.19 -5.54 6.15
C ASP A 145 -18.16 -5.83 5.01
N GLY A 146 -18.69 -7.07 4.96
CA GLY A 146 -19.67 -7.55 4.02
C GLY A 146 -19.07 -8.29 2.81
N TYR A 147 -17.75 -8.36 2.65
CA TYR A 147 -17.08 -9.14 1.62
C TYR A 147 -16.56 -10.47 2.17
N SER A 148 -16.68 -11.53 1.38
CA SER A 148 -16.34 -12.88 1.84
C SER A 148 -14.84 -13.15 1.84
N ASP A 149 -14.37 -13.84 2.88
CA ASP A 149 -13.00 -14.34 3.03
C ASP A 149 -12.59 -15.20 1.81
N PRO A 150 -11.33 -15.13 1.35
CA PRO A 150 -10.80 -16.03 0.35
C PRO A 150 -10.97 -17.51 0.73
N SER A 151 -11.50 -18.30 -0.19
CA SER A 151 -11.63 -19.75 -0.06
C SER A 151 -10.90 -20.48 -1.19
N GLY A 152 -10.84 -21.81 -1.12
CA GLY A 152 -10.07 -22.60 -2.09
C GLY A 152 -10.45 -22.41 -3.56
N ASP A 153 -11.72 -22.05 -3.81
CA ASP A 153 -12.30 -21.88 -5.15
C ASP A 153 -12.69 -20.43 -5.48
N TRP A 154 -12.41 -19.47 -4.59
CA TRP A 154 -12.70 -18.04 -4.75
C TRP A 154 -11.63 -17.24 -4.01
N ASN A 155 -10.69 -16.69 -4.75
CA ASN A 155 -9.59 -15.93 -4.19
C ASN A 155 -9.76 -14.42 -4.48
N VAL A 156 -8.78 -13.61 -4.07
CA VAL A 156 -8.81 -12.15 -4.25
C VAL A 156 -8.96 -11.75 -5.72
N GLU A 157 -8.34 -12.48 -6.65
CA GLU A 157 -8.48 -12.22 -8.10
C GLU A 157 -9.92 -12.49 -8.60
N ASP A 158 -10.66 -13.39 -7.94
CA ASP A 158 -12.07 -13.68 -8.24
C ASP A 158 -13.02 -12.65 -7.59
N GLY A 159 -12.52 -11.82 -6.68
CA GLY A 159 -13.27 -10.79 -5.96
C GLY A 159 -13.53 -11.11 -4.49
N ALA A 160 -12.83 -12.08 -3.89
CA ALA A 160 -12.81 -12.26 -2.44
C ALA A 160 -12.18 -11.05 -1.75
N ASP A 161 -12.47 -10.90 -0.46
CA ASP A 161 -11.86 -9.89 0.39
C ASP A 161 -10.32 -10.02 0.39
N ALA A 162 -9.64 -8.95 -0.06
CA ALA A 162 -8.19 -8.84 -0.06
C ALA A 162 -7.59 -8.70 1.35
N PHE A 163 -8.34 -8.16 2.32
CA PHE A 163 -7.91 -7.98 3.70
C PHE A 163 -8.93 -8.51 4.73
N PRO A 164 -9.05 -9.86 4.91
CA PRO A 164 -10.04 -10.56 5.77
C PRO A 164 -10.04 -10.24 7.27
N THR A 165 -9.31 -9.24 7.72
CA THR A 165 -9.17 -8.85 9.13
C THR A 165 -9.14 -7.32 9.30
N LYS A 166 -9.50 -6.58 8.25
CA LYS A 166 -9.48 -5.12 8.12
C LYS A 166 -10.81 -4.65 7.55
N ASP A 167 -11.76 -4.44 8.44
CA ASP A 167 -13.14 -3.95 8.21
C ASP A 167 -13.34 -2.71 7.31
N THR A 168 -12.26 -2.03 6.93
CA THR A 168 -12.27 -0.84 6.08
C THR A 168 -11.64 -1.06 4.71
N GLN A 169 -11.13 -2.26 4.42
CA GLN A 169 -10.45 -2.61 3.17
C GLN A 169 -10.86 -4.00 2.71
N TRP A 170 -11.46 -4.09 1.53
CA TRP A 170 -11.82 -5.38 0.91
C TRP A 170 -11.16 -5.63 -0.43
N LYS A 171 -10.42 -4.66 -0.96
CA LYS A 171 -9.96 -4.65 -2.35
C LYS A 171 -8.52 -4.16 -2.47
N ASP A 172 -7.73 -4.89 -3.25
CA ASP A 172 -6.35 -4.58 -3.62
C ASP A 172 -6.21 -4.90 -5.12
N SER A 173 -6.24 -3.86 -5.97
CA SER A 173 -6.32 -4.05 -7.43
C SER A 173 -5.01 -4.45 -8.09
N ASP A 174 -3.87 -4.08 -7.52
CA ASP A 174 -2.54 -4.34 -8.07
C ASP A 174 -1.69 -5.31 -7.22
N SER A 175 -2.27 -5.80 -6.12
CA SER A 175 -1.74 -6.87 -5.27
C SER A 175 -0.44 -6.50 -4.57
N ASP A 176 -0.31 -5.23 -4.15
CA ASP A 176 0.88 -4.71 -3.47
C ASP A 176 0.75 -4.70 -1.93
N GLY A 177 -0.44 -5.00 -1.41
CA GLY A 177 -0.75 -5.05 0.02
C GLY A 177 -1.21 -3.73 0.63
N PHE A 178 -1.42 -2.69 -0.17
CA PHE A 178 -2.14 -1.47 0.20
C PHE A 178 -3.57 -1.56 -0.37
N GLY A 179 -4.55 -1.10 0.40
CA GLY A 179 -5.95 -1.32 0.05
C GLY A 179 -6.55 -0.16 -0.72
N ASP A 180 -7.31 -0.43 -1.78
CA ASP A 180 -7.92 0.56 -2.67
C ASP A 180 -8.86 1.54 -1.97
N ASN A 181 -9.45 1.17 -0.82
CA ASN A 181 -10.40 2.05 -0.16
C ASN A 181 -9.68 3.28 0.41
N PRO A 182 -10.21 4.49 0.18
CA PRO A 182 -9.52 5.71 0.58
C PRO A 182 -9.52 5.92 2.11
N SER A 183 -8.58 6.73 2.58
CA SER A 183 -8.51 7.20 3.98
C SER A 183 -9.89 7.67 4.48
N PRO A 184 -10.31 7.28 5.70
CA PRO A 184 -9.51 6.80 6.83
C PRO A 184 -9.33 5.27 6.91
N ALA A 185 -9.56 4.54 5.83
CA ALA A 185 -9.35 3.10 5.79
C ALA A 185 -7.90 2.69 6.16
N TYR A 186 -7.73 1.46 6.66
CA TYR A 186 -6.42 0.91 6.98
C TYR A 186 -5.52 0.87 5.73
N LEU A 187 -4.32 1.45 5.82
CA LEU A 187 -3.31 1.45 4.74
C LEU A 187 -3.92 1.69 3.33
N SER A 188 -4.65 2.81 3.19
CA SER A 188 -5.23 3.18 1.90
C SER A 188 -4.15 3.46 0.87
N ASP A 189 -4.25 2.82 -0.28
CA ASP A 189 -3.36 3.01 -1.41
C ASP A 189 -3.61 4.36 -2.11
N ASP A 190 -2.55 5.16 -2.27
CA ASP A 190 -2.57 6.42 -3.01
C ASP A 190 -2.39 6.19 -4.53
N CYS A 191 -1.93 5.01 -4.93
CA CYS A 191 -1.74 4.53 -6.30
C CYS A 191 -2.48 3.20 -6.62
N PRO A 192 -3.83 3.10 -6.53
CA PRO A 192 -4.61 1.83 -6.59
C PRO A 192 -4.58 0.97 -7.88
N SER A 193 -3.65 1.22 -8.80
CA SER A 193 -3.51 0.48 -10.05
C SER A 193 -2.04 0.30 -10.45
N VAL A 194 -1.13 0.74 -9.60
CA VAL A 194 0.31 0.72 -9.81
C VAL A 194 0.94 0.17 -8.55
N SER A 195 1.23 -1.13 -8.58
CA SER A 195 1.86 -1.82 -7.46
C SER A 195 3.13 -1.09 -7.01
N GLY A 196 3.16 -0.79 -5.72
CA GLY A 196 4.22 -0.03 -5.08
C GLY A 196 4.65 -0.59 -3.74
N SER A 197 5.60 0.09 -3.11
CA SER A 197 6.06 -0.25 -1.76
C SER A 197 6.35 0.96 -0.87
N SER A 198 6.07 2.17 -1.37
CA SER A 198 6.26 3.40 -0.59
C SER A 198 5.35 3.43 0.64
N THR A 199 5.87 4.01 1.72
CA THR A 199 5.25 4.03 3.05
C THR A 199 5.36 5.36 3.80
N GLN A 200 6.17 6.32 3.33
CA GLN A 200 6.44 7.57 4.06
C GLN A 200 5.55 8.74 3.62
N ASP A 201 5.27 8.86 2.32
CA ASP A 201 4.56 9.99 1.72
C ASP A 201 3.27 9.55 1.01
N LEU A 202 3.37 8.92 -0.16
CA LEU A 202 2.27 8.31 -0.90
C LEU A 202 2.32 6.82 -0.62
N LEU A 203 1.29 6.23 -0.03
CA LEU A 203 1.28 4.78 0.29
C LEU A 203 0.98 3.96 -0.97
N GLY A 204 1.64 2.81 -1.15
CA GLY A 204 1.35 1.89 -2.27
C GLY A 204 1.80 2.38 -3.65
N CYS A 205 2.64 3.40 -3.72
CA CYS A 205 3.21 3.89 -4.96
C CYS A 205 4.61 3.29 -5.22
N THR A 206 5.06 3.36 -6.47
CA THR A 206 6.40 2.90 -6.87
C THR A 206 7.46 3.51 -5.98
N ASP A 207 8.36 2.67 -5.45
CA ASP A 207 9.51 3.04 -4.61
C ASP A 207 10.71 2.23 -5.13
N SER A 208 11.48 2.86 -6.01
CA SER A 208 12.48 2.18 -6.84
C SER A 208 13.71 1.69 -6.06
N ASP A 209 14.08 2.37 -4.98
CA ASP A 209 15.25 2.03 -4.17
C ASP A 209 14.92 1.41 -2.79
N SER A 210 13.63 1.36 -2.45
CA SER A 210 13.08 0.73 -1.24
C SER A 210 13.46 1.45 0.07
N ASP A 211 13.58 2.77 0.05
CA ASP A 211 13.78 3.59 1.26
C ASP A 211 12.46 3.99 1.96
N GLY A 212 11.34 3.77 1.26
CA GLY A 212 9.98 4.03 1.73
C GLY A 212 9.36 5.32 1.20
N TRP A 213 10.08 6.18 0.49
CA TRP A 213 9.50 7.31 -0.23
C TRP A 213 9.06 6.89 -1.63
N SER A 214 7.98 7.49 -2.11
CA SER A 214 7.52 7.23 -3.47
C SER A 214 8.43 7.89 -4.49
N ASP A 215 8.58 7.28 -5.66
CA ASP A 215 9.30 7.83 -6.82
C ASP A 215 8.85 9.26 -7.22
N GLU A 216 7.64 9.67 -6.85
CA GLU A 216 7.10 11.02 -7.10
C GLU A 216 7.52 12.03 -6.02
N GLY A 217 7.69 11.58 -4.77
CA GLY A 217 8.11 12.39 -3.63
C GLY A 217 9.60 12.30 -3.30
N ASP A 218 10.31 11.36 -3.91
CA ASP A 218 11.74 11.11 -3.76
C ASP A 218 12.55 11.96 -4.77
N ALA A 219 13.54 12.69 -4.27
CA ALA A 219 14.47 13.45 -5.10
C ALA A 219 15.54 12.58 -5.79
N PHE A 220 15.82 11.38 -5.28
CA PHE A 220 16.87 10.47 -5.71
C PHE A 220 16.42 9.00 -5.73
N ASN A 221 15.48 8.65 -6.62
CA ASN A 221 14.83 7.33 -6.75
C ASN A 221 15.74 6.08 -6.90
N ASP A 222 17.05 6.24 -7.02
CA ASP A 222 18.04 5.17 -7.14
C ASP A 222 18.99 5.10 -5.91
N ASP A 223 18.85 6.00 -4.93
CA ASP A 223 19.72 6.13 -3.76
C ASP A 223 18.91 6.10 -2.45
N PRO A 224 18.82 4.93 -1.80
CA PRO A 224 17.93 4.73 -0.66
C PRO A 224 18.39 5.42 0.63
N SER A 225 19.42 6.26 0.54
CA SER A 225 19.91 7.08 1.63
C SER A 225 19.52 8.55 1.49
N GLN A 226 18.98 8.97 0.34
CA GLN A 226 18.63 10.35 0.03
C GLN A 226 17.23 10.42 -0.59
N TRP A 227 16.31 11.15 0.03
CA TRP A 227 14.94 11.31 -0.50
C TRP A 227 14.49 12.78 -0.62
N LEU A 228 15.35 13.72 -0.21
CA LEU A 228 15.01 15.13 -0.12
C LEU A 228 16.15 15.98 -0.68
N ASP A 229 15.81 16.97 -1.49
CA ASP A 229 16.70 17.98 -2.06
C ASP A 229 15.97 19.33 -2.02
N SER A 230 16.19 20.10 -0.96
CA SER A 230 15.37 21.28 -0.66
C SER A 230 15.67 22.47 -1.57
N ASP A 231 16.88 22.58 -2.12
CA ASP A 231 17.28 23.68 -3.00
C ASP A 231 17.54 23.26 -4.46
N SER A 232 17.40 21.96 -4.75
CA SER A 232 17.46 21.36 -6.08
C SER A 232 18.85 21.49 -6.73
N ASP A 233 19.91 21.37 -5.93
CA ASP A 233 21.29 21.42 -6.41
C ASP A 233 21.86 20.05 -6.81
N GLY A 234 21.16 18.97 -6.45
CA GLY A 234 21.53 17.59 -6.75
C GLY A 234 22.38 16.90 -5.67
N TYR A 235 22.59 17.53 -4.52
CA TYR A 235 23.06 16.91 -3.29
C TYR A 235 21.89 16.74 -2.32
N GLY A 236 21.84 15.60 -1.63
CA GLY A 236 20.67 15.27 -0.83
C GLY A 236 20.76 15.78 0.60
N ASP A 237 19.67 16.32 1.13
CA ASP A 237 19.57 16.93 2.46
C ASP A 237 19.90 15.96 3.61
N ASN A 238 19.78 14.64 3.39
CA ASN A 238 19.97 13.69 4.47
C ASN A 238 21.44 13.66 4.88
N PRO A 239 21.74 13.80 6.18
CA PRO A 239 23.13 13.85 6.64
C PRO A 239 23.80 12.46 6.55
N GLY A 240 25.14 12.48 6.61
CA GLY A 240 25.96 11.25 6.68
C GLY A 240 25.43 10.26 7.74
N PRO A 241 25.34 8.95 7.42
CA PRO A 241 26.12 8.22 6.43
C PRO A 241 25.49 8.11 5.02
N ALA A 242 24.51 8.95 4.68
CA ALA A 242 23.96 8.99 3.33
C ALA A 242 25.00 9.34 2.24
N SER A 243 24.73 8.94 1.00
CA SER A 243 25.56 9.34 -0.16
C SER A 243 25.45 10.84 -0.37
N MET A 244 26.57 11.47 -0.76
CA MET A 244 26.58 12.85 -1.26
C MET A 244 25.67 13.82 -0.46
N PRO A 245 25.82 13.88 0.88
CA PRO A 245 24.96 14.72 1.71
C PRO A 245 25.28 16.19 1.46
N ASP A 246 24.24 17.01 1.33
CA ASP A 246 24.36 18.45 1.25
C ASP A 246 24.68 19.03 2.63
N TYR A 247 25.74 19.84 2.70
CA TYR A 247 26.15 20.57 3.90
C TYR A 247 25.52 21.97 3.98
N CYS A 248 24.89 22.43 2.91
CA CYS A 248 24.12 23.66 2.79
C CYS A 248 22.66 23.43 2.30
N PRO A 249 21.81 22.62 2.98
CA PRO A 249 20.50 22.12 2.48
C PRO A 249 19.42 23.13 2.06
N ASN A 250 19.67 24.42 2.10
CA ASN A 250 18.69 25.44 1.72
C ASN A 250 19.32 26.53 0.84
N GLU A 251 20.56 26.34 0.40
CA GLU A 251 21.35 27.29 -0.36
C GLU A 251 22.09 26.56 -1.47
N TRP A 252 21.48 26.61 -2.67
CA TRP A 252 22.02 25.97 -3.87
C TRP A 252 23.52 26.13 -4.00
N GLY A 253 24.22 25.01 -4.18
CA GLY A 253 25.66 24.99 -4.36
C GLY A 253 26.15 24.04 -5.46
N ASN A 254 27.46 24.01 -5.60
CA ASN A 254 28.15 23.23 -6.62
C ASN A 254 29.53 22.74 -6.18
N SER A 255 29.90 22.94 -4.91
CA SER A 255 31.12 22.39 -4.33
C SER A 255 31.14 20.85 -4.44
N THR A 256 32.32 20.27 -4.66
CA THR A 256 32.49 18.82 -4.91
C THR A 256 33.57 18.15 -4.04
N PHE A 257 34.38 18.93 -3.31
CA PHE A 257 35.46 18.43 -2.46
C PHE A 257 35.22 18.73 -0.98
N SER A 258 34.97 19.99 -0.63
CA SER A 258 34.59 20.41 0.72
C SER A 258 33.11 20.75 0.77
N LEU A 259 32.49 20.47 1.93
CA LEU A 259 31.09 20.80 2.23
C LEU A 259 30.20 20.70 0.99
N LEU A 260 30.01 19.48 0.47
CA LEU A 260 29.24 19.20 -0.75
C LEU A 260 27.91 19.95 -0.77
N GLY A 261 27.50 20.45 -1.93
CA GLY A 261 26.24 21.21 -2.09
C GLY A 261 26.26 22.65 -1.55
N CYS A 262 27.43 23.15 -1.14
CA CYS A 262 27.60 24.55 -0.79
C CYS A 262 28.02 25.39 -2.00
N PRO A 263 27.75 26.72 -1.98
CA PRO A 263 28.23 27.64 -3.02
C PRO A 263 29.74 27.53 -3.25
N ASP A 264 30.13 27.41 -4.53
CA ASP A 264 31.51 27.43 -5.02
C ASP A 264 31.56 28.43 -6.21
N SER A 265 31.99 29.65 -5.89
CA SER A 265 31.90 30.82 -6.74
C SER A 265 32.85 30.77 -7.95
N ASP A 266 33.98 30.08 -7.84
CA ASP A 266 34.99 30.00 -8.91
C ASP A 266 35.05 28.64 -9.63
N GLY A 267 34.41 27.62 -9.07
CA GLY A 267 34.20 26.30 -9.65
C GLY A 267 35.41 25.38 -9.54
N ASP A 268 36.28 25.57 -8.54
CA ASP A 268 37.42 24.67 -8.31
C ASP A 268 37.09 23.41 -7.49
N GLY A 269 35.88 23.38 -6.91
CA GLY A 269 35.30 22.30 -6.14
C GLY A 269 35.34 22.50 -4.63
N TRP A 270 36.00 23.54 -4.11
CA TRP A 270 35.94 23.93 -2.71
C TRP A 270 34.80 24.93 -2.48
N SER A 271 34.08 24.75 -1.38
CA SER A 271 33.01 25.66 -0.99
C SER A 271 33.57 27.03 -0.58
N ASP A 272 32.88 28.12 -0.91
CA ASP A 272 33.22 29.52 -0.53
C ASP A 272 33.48 29.71 0.99
N ILE A 273 32.94 28.81 1.82
CA ILE A 273 33.08 28.82 3.28
C ILE A 273 34.47 28.34 3.73
N GLU A 274 35.03 27.34 3.05
CA GLU A 274 36.32 26.72 3.39
C GLU A 274 37.44 27.14 2.42
N ASP A 275 37.08 27.72 1.28
CA ASP A 275 38.00 28.28 0.31
C ASP A 275 38.59 29.61 0.80
N SER A 276 39.91 29.66 0.90
CA SER A 276 40.66 30.88 1.25
C SER A 276 40.66 31.95 0.13
N HIS A 277 40.44 31.54 -1.12
CA HIS A 277 40.52 32.33 -2.34
C HIS A 277 39.32 32.09 -3.29
N PRO A 278 38.06 32.29 -2.83
CA PRO A 278 36.81 31.85 -3.50
C PRO A 278 36.48 32.52 -4.85
N ASP A 279 37.36 33.39 -5.35
CA ASP A 279 37.21 34.09 -6.63
C ASP A 279 38.23 33.57 -7.68
N ILE A 280 39.09 32.59 -7.33
CA ILE A 280 40.27 32.19 -8.11
C ILE A 280 40.43 30.67 -8.14
N ASN A 281 39.90 30.08 -9.21
CA ASN A 281 39.76 28.63 -9.40
C ASN A 281 41.00 27.73 -9.37
N GLN A 282 42.17 28.27 -9.07
CA GLN A 282 43.44 27.55 -8.96
C GLN A 282 43.92 27.47 -7.51
N LEU A 283 43.29 28.20 -6.59
CA LEU A 283 43.76 28.47 -5.25
C LEU A 283 42.61 28.20 -4.28
N TRP A 284 42.83 27.39 -3.25
CA TRP A 284 41.79 27.03 -2.29
C TRP A 284 42.25 27.03 -0.83
N SER A 285 43.55 26.98 -0.54
CA SER A 285 44.06 26.91 0.84
C SER A 285 45.16 27.93 1.14
N ASP A 286 45.25 28.30 2.41
CA ASP A 286 46.24 29.19 3.04
C ASP A 286 46.51 28.62 4.46
N ASP A 287 47.49 27.72 4.56
CA ASP A 287 47.73 26.92 5.77
C ASP A 287 48.27 27.77 6.94
N ASP A 288 49.00 28.86 6.65
CA ASP A 288 49.62 29.72 7.65
C ASP A 288 48.85 31.04 7.92
N GLY A 289 47.87 31.36 7.08
CA GLY A 289 46.94 32.47 7.23
C GLY A 289 47.54 33.83 6.88
N ASP A 290 48.56 33.87 6.01
CA ASP A 290 49.24 35.10 5.61
C ASP A 290 48.61 35.84 4.42
N GLY A 291 47.63 35.19 3.77
CA GLY A 291 46.89 35.71 2.63
C GLY A 291 47.49 35.37 1.27
N TYR A 292 48.53 34.53 1.22
CA TYR A 292 49.01 33.87 0.01
C TYR A 292 48.60 32.40 0.00
N ALA A 293 48.32 31.87 -1.19
CA ALA A 293 47.77 30.53 -1.34
C ALA A 293 48.86 29.46 -1.42
N ASP A 294 48.62 28.29 -0.84
CA ASP A 294 49.61 27.20 -0.81
C ASP A 294 49.87 26.59 -2.21
N GLN A 295 48.92 26.74 -3.13
CA GLN A 295 49.01 26.19 -4.48
C GLN A 295 50.01 26.96 -5.33
N GLU A 296 50.95 26.26 -5.97
CA GLU A 296 51.92 26.86 -6.89
C GLU A 296 51.30 27.27 -8.24
N GLY A 297 51.86 28.31 -8.86
CA GLY A 297 51.65 28.61 -10.29
C GLY A 297 50.92 29.92 -10.59
N THR A 298 50.60 30.73 -9.57
CA THR A 298 49.98 32.05 -9.71
C THR A 298 50.85 33.15 -9.07
N GLU A 299 50.47 34.42 -9.25
CA GLU A 299 51.12 35.55 -8.57
C GLU A 299 50.73 35.66 -7.08
N GLN A 300 49.74 34.88 -6.63
CA GLN A 300 49.29 34.82 -5.24
C GLN A 300 49.71 33.52 -4.55
N SER A 301 50.53 32.70 -5.21
CA SER A 301 51.11 31.50 -4.63
C SER A 301 52.17 31.85 -3.60
N ASP A 302 52.11 31.21 -2.45
CA ASP A 302 53.10 31.32 -1.38
C ASP A 302 54.35 30.47 -1.70
N ASP A 303 55.52 31.09 -1.63
CA ASP A 303 56.81 30.41 -1.75
C ASP A 303 57.24 29.75 -0.41
N CYS A 304 56.54 30.05 0.69
CA CYS A 304 56.74 29.58 2.06
C CYS A 304 55.46 29.05 2.78
N PRO A 305 54.66 28.12 2.21
CA PRO A 305 53.27 27.78 2.65
C PRO A 305 53.02 27.35 4.11
N GLU A 306 54.07 27.08 4.89
CA GLU A 306 53.94 26.65 6.29
C GLU A 306 54.37 27.75 7.28
N VAL A 307 54.76 28.93 6.78
CA VAL A 307 55.47 29.95 7.56
C VAL A 307 54.99 31.35 7.23
N PHE A 308 54.08 31.83 8.06
CA PHE A 308 53.47 33.15 7.92
C PHE A 308 54.49 34.23 7.53
N GLY A 309 54.26 34.86 6.38
CA GLY A 309 55.10 35.88 5.81
C GLY A 309 54.34 37.10 5.30
N THR A 310 55.09 38.08 4.81
CA THR A 310 54.50 39.27 4.18
C THR A 310 55.33 39.79 3.00
N SER A 311 56.39 39.07 2.60
CA SER A 311 57.19 39.46 1.44
C SER A 311 56.38 39.35 0.15
N SER A 312 56.65 40.28 -0.78
CA SER A 312 55.85 40.46 -1.99
C SER A 312 56.68 40.74 -3.26
N GLN A 313 58.00 40.88 -3.15
CA GLN A 313 58.86 41.28 -4.27
C GLN A 313 59.72 40.15 -4.84
N ASP A 314 60.15 39.22 -4.00
CA ASP A 314 61.05 38.12 -4.38
C ASP A 314 60.41 36.76 -4.13
N ARG A 315 60.41 36.29 -2.87
CA ARG A 315 59.74 35.07 -2.47
C ARG A 315 58.45 35.50 -1.80
N VAL A 316 57.32 35.28 -2.43
CA VAL A 316 56.02 35.76 -1.95
C VAL A 316 55.62 34.93 -0.71
N GLY A 317 54.98 35.56 0.29
CA GLY A 317 54.50 34.87 1.52
C GLY A 317 55.57 34.34 2.47
N CYS A 318 56.82 34.78 2.31
CA CYS A 318 57.90 34.47 3.25
C CYS A 318 58.07 35.56 4.33
N ILE A 319 58.76 35.22 5.41
CA ILE A 319 59.09 36.16 6.49
C ILE A 319 59.79 37.41 5.92
N ASP A 320 59.22 38.59 6.19
CA ASP A 320 59.78 39.92 5.95
C ASP A 320 59.77 40.69 7.27
N SER A 321 60.91 40.66 7.96
CA SER A 321 61.03 41.19 9.33
C SER A 321 60.94 42.72 9.42
N ASP A 322 61.16 43.45 8.32
CA ASP A 322 61.17 44.92 8.31
C ASP A 322 60.09 45.58 7.44
N GLY A 323 59.37 44.80 6.65
CA GLY A 323 58.21 45.21 5.87
C GLY A 323 58.54 46.00 4.61
N ASP A 324 59.73 45.82 4.04
CA ASP A 324 60.13 46.49 2.79
C ASP A 324 59.70 45.76 1.50
N GLY A 325 59.12 44.58 1.67
CA GLY A 325 58.58 43.72 0.64
C GLY A 325 59.54 42.61 0.18
N TRP A 326 60.80 42.59 0.62
CA TRP A 326 61.76 41.52 0.33
C TRP A 326 61.84 40.53 1.50
N SER A 327 61.90 39.24 1.18
CA SER A 327 62.00 38.20 2.20
C SER A 327 63.35 38.25 2.95
N ASP A 328 63.39 37.83 4.21
CA ASP A 328 64.59 37.83 5.06
C ASP A 328 65.80 37.09 4.44
N GLU A 329 65.56 36.08 3.59
CA GLU A 329 66.64 35.35 2.89
C GLU A 329 67.09 36.04 1.60
N GLY A 330 66.17 36.78 0.94
CA GLY A 330 66.46 37.57 -0.25
C GLY A 330 66.99 38.97 0.04
N ASP A 331 66.76 39.47 1.26
CA ASP A 331 67.21 40.76 1.73
C ASP A 331 68.62 40.71 2.33
N TYR A 332 69.49 41.62 1.86
CA TYR A 332 70.81 41.79 2.44
C TYR A 332 70.80 42.51 3.80
N TYR A 333 69.75 43.28 4.11
CA TYR A 333 69.56 43.99 5.36
C TYR A 333 68.16 43.75 6.00
N PRO A 334 67.83 42.51 6.44
CA PRO A 334 66.49 42.07 6.90
C PRO A 334 65.88 42.76 8.15
N SER A 335 66.39 43.92 8.54
CA SER A 335 65.96 44.69 9.72
C SER A 335 66.06 46.20 9.46
N ASP A 336 66.31 46.62 8.22
CA ASP A 336 66.45 48.00 7.76
C ASP A 336 65.66 48.21 6.47
N SER A 337 64.37 48.52 6.63
CA SER A 337 63.42 48.70 5.53
C SER A 337 63.71 49.87 4.58
N SER A 338 64.82 50.59 4.80
CA SER A 338 65.32 51.58 3.85
C SER A 338 66.13 50.98 2.70
N ARG A 339 66.47 49.68 2.75
CA ARG A 339 67.37 49.03 1.79
C ARG A 339 67.22 47.51 1.76
N HIS A 340 67.04 46.97 0.56
CA HIS A 340 67.07 45.52 0.37
C HIS A 340 68.38 44.98 -0.27
N SER A 341 69.12 45.83 -1.00
CA SER A 341 70.24 45.40 -1.86
C SER A 341 71.59 46.04 -1.51
N LYS A 342 72.68 45.30 -1.78
CA LYS A 342 74.04 45.84 -1.66
C LYS A 342 74.22 47.06 -2.56
N SER A 343 74.35 48.23 -1.93
CA SER A 343 74.82 49.43 -2.63
C SER A 343 76.19 49.15 -3.25
N LEU A 344 76.25 49.09 -4.58
CA LEU A 344 77.50 49.00 -5.36
C LEU A 344 78.15 50.37 -5.55
N LEU A 345 77.49 51.45 -5.10
CA LEU A 345 78.01 52.81 -5.17
C LEU A 345 79.39 52.98 -4.49
N PRO A 346 79.67 52.45 -3.29
CA PRO A 346 81.00 52.58 -2.71
C PRO A 346 82.07 51.86 -3.54
N THR A 347 81.77 50.66 -4.08
CA THR A 347 82.71 49.89 -4.93
C THR A 347 82.95 50.58 -6.27
N ILE A 348 81.90 51.10 -6.91
CA ILE A 348 82.01 51.86 -8.17
C ILE A 348 82.73 53.18 -7.94
N VAL A 349 82.45 53.90 -6.85
CA VAL A 349 83.16 55.14 -6.50
C VAL A 349 84.63 54.86 -6.21
N ILE A 350 84.96 53.79 -5.49
CA ILE A 350 86.36 53.40 -5.24
C ILE A 350 87.07 53.02 -6.54
N LEU A 351 86.45 52.23 -7.42
CA LEU A 351 87.02 51.89 -8.72
C LEU A 351 87.18 53.11 -9.62
N ALA A 352 86.19 53.99 -9.70
CA ALA A 352 86.28 55.25 -10.44
C ALA A 352 87.37 56.16 -9.87
N SER A 353 87.53 56.21 -8.55
CA SER A 353 88.59 56.95 -7.86
C SER A 353 89.97 56.37 -8.16
N LEU A 354 90.13 55.04 -8.15
CA LEU A 354 91.38 54.36 -8.49
C LEU A 354 91.75 54.55 -9.96
N VAL A 355 90.78 54.49 -10.88
CA VAL A 355 90.98 54.82 -12.29
C VAL A 355 91.39 56.28 -12.46
N LEU A 356 90.78 57.21 -11.72
CA LEU A 356 91.14 58.63 -11.73
C LEU A 356 92.57 58.86 -11.18
N VAL A 357 92.93 58.21 -10.07
CA VAL A 357 94.28 58.30 -9.50
C VAL A 357 95.31 57.67 -10.44
N ALA A 358 95.01 56.53 -11.06
CA ALA A 358 95.90 55.88 -12.02
C ALA A 358 96.09 56.73 -13.29
N SER A 359 95.02 57.35 -13.79
CA SER A 359 95.10 58.24 -14.96
C SER A 359 95.82 59.56 -14.65
N VAL A 360 95.64 60.13 -13.45
CA VAL A 360 96.44 61.27 -12.99
C VAL A 360 97.91 60.87 -12.78
N ALA A 361 98.19 59.70 -12.21
CA ALA A 361 99.56 59.20 -12.05
C ALA A 361 100.23 58.98 -13.42
N ALA A 362 99.54 58.37 -14.39
CA ALA A 362 100.02 58.21 -15.75
C ALA A 362 100.30 59.57 -16.43
N TYR A 363 99.40 60.54 -16.24
CA TYR A 363 99.58 61.91 -16.76
C TYR A 363 100.81 62.61 -16.15
N VAL A 364 101.04 62.46 -14.84
CA VAL A 364 102.22 63.02 -14.15
C VAL A 364 103.52 62.36 -14.60
N VAL A 365 103.51 61.04 -14.84
CA VAL A 365 104.67 60.31 -15.39
C VAL A 365 104.97 60.78 -16.81
N MET A 366 103.94 60.96 -17.66
CA MET A 366 104.12 61.43 -19.05
C MET A 366 104.60 62.89 -19.15
N ARG A 367 104.36 63.75 -18.15
CA ARG A 367 104.88 65.14 -18.13
C ARG A 367 106.32 65.27 -17.61
N LYS A 368 106.92 64.20 -17.08
CA LYS A 368 108.30 64.20 -16.55
C LYS A 368 109.34 63.64 -17.51
N GLN A 369 108.96 63.30 -18.75
CA GLN A 369 109.84 63.09 -19.89
C GLN A 369 109.72 64.29 -20.83
#